data_AF-A0A317XKS4-F1
#
_entry.id   AF-A0A317XKS4-F1
#
_cell.length_a   1.000
_cell.length_b   1.000
_cell.length_c   1.000
_cell.angle_alpha   90.00
_cell.angle_beta   90.00
_cell.angle_gamma   90.00
#
_symmetry.space_group_name_H-M   'P 1'
#
loop_
_entity.id
_entity.type
_entity.pdbx_description
1 polymer ?
#
loop_
_entity_poly.entity_id
_entity_poly.type
_entity_poly.pdbx_seq_one_letter_code
_entity_poly.pdbx_strand_id
1 'polypeptide(L)'
;MVGCKRCERPCMPLQISALSQAATTSNLYADSTCNSNLCLSVIYSPSEQTMNMTMSANGGGTPMGWYAVGTGSKMDKSNMMIGWVNADGTVTMSQRTANNHNDPTTTVSAKAASLETKHSFSNSTGTVWKWTFPMSSSDSTPTSSTPFIWAVNKNDNPTTSVSAHLKQHKNFGTFFLDLTKAYDASSSGSSSGSGSGSSSGNSNGVLTPSSASSDESTRTLNMSNNLIIAHMVFMILAWFLLVPSAILVGRFGRTLFTWFPVHRNIQIAAFVSVLIAFVIIVIEVAKGGGGHFDNTHGRAGLAIFIVMILQMALGQVGHVTKRFNPSRVVHVVIGLGVTVAAIWNSTEGLSLWEWGAPNWARWVLWAWAALMAVIYLAGLALLPKDLREWRANRDAQGEKTPYSLPQDSGTYLAGSGDAPMSAQHAAFTHGTQYADGPQHPGWGAPPLRAEASHSPTDYTKPQQHRF
;
A
#
# COMPACT_ATOMS: atom_id res chain seq x y z
N MET A 1 45.85 -28.92 -90.30
CA MET A 1 44.87 -27.90 -90.76
C MET A 1 43.50 -28.41 -90.35
N VAL A 2 42.90 -27.79 -89.32
CA VAL A 2 41.87 -26.74 -89.45
C VAL A 2 40.66 -27.23 -90.25
N GLY A 3 39.47 -27.19 -89.65
CA GLY A 3 38.25 -27.14 -90.44
C GLY A 3 37.01 -27.76 -89.82
N CYS A 4 36.42 -27.04 -88.87
CA CYS A 4 35.07 -27.25 -88.35
C CYS A 4 34.01 -27.09 -89.46
N LYS A 5 32.90 -27.86 -89.41
CA LYS A 5 31.56 -27.32 -89.66
C LYS A 5 30.44 -28.20 -89.07
N ARG A 6 29.68 -27.55 -88.18
CA ARG A 6 28.45 -27.91 -87.48
C ARG A 6 27.38 -28.61 -88.35
N CYS A 7 26.70 -29.57 -87.72
CA CYS A 7 25.34 -29.99 -88.03
C CYS A 7 24.41 -29.73 -86.81
N GLU A 8 23.14 -29.56 -87.14
CA GLU A 8 22.02 -28.99 -86.39
C GLU A 8 21.45 -29.88 -85.26
N ARG A 9 20.54 -29.28 -84.45
CA ARG A 9 19.35 -29.84 -83.72
C ARG A 9 19.30 -29.46 -82.22
N PRO A 10 18.11 -29.49 -81.54
CA PRO A 10 17.32 -28.31 -81.22
C PRO A 10 17.24 -28.03 -79.70
N CYS A 11 16.78 -26.84 -79.35
CA CYS A 11 16.53 -26.43 -77.97
C CYS A 11 15.38 -27.22 -77.31
N MET A 12 15.67 -27.81 -76.14
CA MET A 12 14.69 -28.13 -75.09
C MET A 12 15.12 -27.38 -73.82
N PRO A 13 14.24 -26.61 -73.16
CA PRO A 13 14.60 -25.86 -71.96
C PRO A 13 14.66 -26.79 -70.74
N LEU A 14 15.82 -26.81 -70.09
CA LEU A 14 16.05 -27.43 -68.79
C LEU A 14 15.36 -26.57 -67.73
N GLN A 15 14.32 -27.09 -67.08
CA GLN A 15 13.72 -26.45 -65.90
C GLN A 15 14.71 -26.52 -64.73
N ILE A 16 15.25 -25.37 -64.35
CA ILE A 16 15.95 -25.20 -63.08
C ILE A 16 14.87 -24.96 -62.03
N SER A 17 14.51 -26.01 -61.28
CA SER A 17 13.70 -25.88 -60.08
C SER A 17 14.48 -25.06 -59.05
N ALA A 18 14.15 -23.77 -58.93
CA ALA A 18 14.58 -22.97 -57.80
C ALA A 18 13.89 -23.51 -56.54
N LEU A 19 14.66 -24.22 -55.70
CA LEU A 19 14.28 -24.43 -54.30
C LEU A 19 14.25 -23.05 -53.65
N SER A 20 13.06 -22.44 -53.58
CA SER A 20 12.80 -21.40 -52.61
C SER A 20 12.92 -22.04 -51.25
N GLN A 21 14.03 -21.81 -50.54
CA GLN A 21 14.04 -21.95 -49.10
C GLN A 21 13.02 -20.95 -48.58
N ALA A 22 11.80 -21.41 -48.32
CA ALA A 22 10.90 -20.71 -47.45
C ALA A 22 11.60 -20.64 -46.10
N ALA A 23 12.14 -19.47 -45.76
CA ALA A 23 12.55 -19.18 -44.40
C ALA A 23 11.34 -19.46 -43.52
N THR A 24 11.43 -20.47 -42.66
CA THR A 24 10.46 -20.69 -41.59
C THR A 24 10.43 -19.41 -40.79
N THR A 25 9.32 -18.67 -40.85
CA THR A 25 9.06 -17.56 -39.93
C THR A 25 9.03 -18.15 -38.54
N SER A 26 10.15 -18.06 -37.81
CA SER A 26 10.13 -18.28 -36.37
C SER A 26 9.18 -17.22 -35.82
N ASN A 27 8.06 -17.65 -35.23
CA ASN A 27 7.13 -16.77 -34.55
C ASN A 27 7.86 -16.20 -33.32
N LEU A 28 8.61 -15.13 -33.53
CA LEU A 28 9.25 -14.36 -32.49
C LEU A 28 8.19 -13.50 -31.80
N TYR A 29 8.31 -13.36 -30.50
CA TYR A 29 7.44 -12.51 -29.71
C TYR A 29 8.25 -11.45 -28.99
N ALA A 30 7.71 -10.25 -28.83
CA ALA A 30 8.44 -9.20 -28.15
C ALA A 30 7.53 -8.20 -27.46
N ASP A 31 8.05 -7.66 -26.36
CA ASP A 31 7.45 -6.51 -25.70
C ASP A 31 8.54 -5.70 -25.00
N SER A 32 8.22 -4.46 -24.69
CA SER A 32 9.14 -3.58 -23.97
C SER A 32 8.40 -2.71 -22.96
N THR A 33 9.13 -2.31 -21.92
CA THR A 33 8.59 -1.45 -20.87
C THR A 33 9.69 -0.58 -20.27
N CYS A 34 9.32 0.57 -19.73
CA CYS A 34 10.23 1.55 -19.18
C CYS A 34 9.72 2.08 -17.86
N ASN A 35 10.64 2.46 -16.99
CA ASN A 35 10.38 3.33 -15.84
C ASN A 35 11.38 4.50 -15.83
N SER A 36 11.39 5.29 -14.77
CA SER A 36 12.28 6.45 -14.62
C SER A 36 13.78 6.10 -14.46
N ASN A 37 14.12 4.82 -14.30
CA ASN A 37 15.49 4.34 -14.10
C ASN A 37 16.04 3.58 -15.32
N LEU A 38 15.26 2.66 -15.90
CA LEU A 38 15.68 1.83 -17.02
C LEU A 38 14.52 1.38 -17.89
N CYS A 39 14.84 0.98 -19.12
CA CYS A 39 13.97 0.30 -20.05
C CYS A 39 14.44 -1.13 -20.27
N LEU A 40 13.48 -2.05 -20.37
CA LEU A 40 13.70 -3.45 -20.71
C LEU A 40 12.94 -3.81 -21.97
N SER A 41 13.64 -4.36 -22.95
CA SER A 41 13.07 -4.99 -24.14
C SER A 41 13.42 -6.47 -24.15
N VAL A 42 12.45 -7.33 -24.44
CA VAL A 42 12.65 -8.77 -24.50
C VAL A 42 12.08 -9.30 -25.81
N ILE A 43 12.89 -10.08 -26.54
CA ILE A 43 12.47 -10.84 -27.71
C ILE A 43 12.58 -12.32 -27.35
N TYR A 44 11.45 -13.02 -27.36
CA TYR A 44 11.32 -14.43 -27.09
C TYR A 44 11.26 -15.24 -28.38
N SER A 45 12.13 -16.24 -28.49
CA SER A 45 12.15 -17.23 -29.58
C SER A 45 11.72 -18.60 -29.06
N PRO A 46 10.49 -19.07 -29.36
CA PRO A 46 10.04 -20.39 -28.96
C PRO A 46 10.86 -21.53 -29.59
N SER A 47 11.27 -21.36 -30.85
CA SER A 47 12.02 -22.38 -31.58
C SER A 47 13.44 -22.56 -31.05
N GLU A 48 14.06 -21.47 -30.60
CA GLU A 48 15.41 -21.50 -30.03
C GLU A 48 15.41 -21.65 -28.50
N GLN A 49 14.24 -21.52 -27.87
CA GLN A 49 14.10 -21.45 -26.41
C GLN A 49 15.03 -20.37 -25.82
N THR A 50 14.98 -19.16 -26.37
CA THR A 50 15.84 -18.05 -25.93
C THR A 50 15.04 -16.79 -25.64
N MET A 51 15.51 -16.00 -24.68
CA MET A 51 15.08 -14.62 -24.44
C MET A 51 16.26 -13.69 -24.71
N ASN A 52 16.18 -12.94 -25.81
CA ASN A 52 17.12 -11.87 -26.14
C ASN A 52 16.67 -10.60 -25.41
N MET A 53 17.49 -10.14 -24.48
CA MET A 53 17.15 -9.06 -23.55
C MET A 53 18.05 -7.86 -23.81
N THR A 54 17.44 -6.67 -23.82
CA THR A 54 18.14 -5.39 -23.89
C THR A 54 17.68 -4.53 -22.73
N MET A 55 18.60 -4.19 -21.84
CA MET A 55 18.40 -3.19 -20.79
C MET A 55 19.08 -1.90 -21.22
N SER A 56 18.39 -0.77 -21.05
CA SER A 56 18.97 0.55 -21.30
C SER A 56 18.66 1.53 -20.19
N ALA A 57 19.57 2.47 -19.95
CA ALA A 57 19.42 3.53 -18.97
C ALA A 57 19.93 4.86 -19.55
N ASN A 58 19.36 5.96 -19.07
CA ASN A 58 19.77 7.31 -19.48
C ASN A 58 21.11 7.69 -18.83
N GLY A 59 21.98 8.34 -19.60
CA GLY A 59 23.33 8.68 -19.19
C GLY A 59 24.32 7.51 -19.23
N GLY A 60 25.59 7.84 -19.06
CA GLY A 60 26.68 6.88 -19.21
C GLY A 60 28.01 7.57 -19.54
N GLY A 61 28.96 6.80 -20.03
CA GLY A 61 30.35 7.21 -20.28
C GLY A 61 31.18 7.38 -19.00
N THR A 62 30.52 7.40 -17.84
CA THR A 62 31.13 7.48 -16.51
C THR A 62 30.34 6.60 -15.53
N PRO A 63 30.93 6.21 -14.38
CA PRO A 63 30.24 5.42 -13.37
C PRO A 63 28.91 6.06 -12.93
N MET A 64 27.84 5.27 -13.03
CA MET A 64 26.45 5.70 -12.83
C MET A 64 25.66 4.77 -11.90
N GLY A 65 26.38 4.01 -11.10
CA GLY A 65 25.85 2.92 -10.30
C GLY A 65 25.71 1.60 -11.05
N TRP A 66 25.05 0.64 -10.41
CA TRP A 66 24.68 -0.64 -11.03
C TRP A 66 23.18 -0.74 -11.33
N TYR A 67 22.87 -1.50 -12.38
CA TYR A 67 21.53 -1.77 -12.91
C TYR A 67 21.35 -3.27 -13.08
N ALA A 68 20.18 -3.81 -12.75
CA ALA A 68 19.90 -5.23 -12.85
C ALA A 68 18.50 -5.50 -13.37
N VAL A 69 18.38 -6.58 -14.14
CA VAL A 69 17.12 -7.21 -14.52
C VAL A 69 17.22 -8.70 -14.23
N GLY A 70 16.17 -9.27 -13.63
CA GLY A 70 16.05 -10.70 -13.36
C GLY A 70 14.75 -11.28 -13.87
N THR A 71 14.74 -12.58 -14.14
CA THR A 71 13.52 -13.32 -14.49
C THR A 71 12.69 -13.63 -13.25
N GLY A 72 11.37 -13.73 -13.40
CA GLY A 72 10.46 -14.06 -12.30
C GLY A 72 9.96 -12.83 -11.55
N SER A 73 9.28 -13.06 -10.41
CA SER A 73 8.57 -12.01 -9.66
C SER A 73 9.21 -11.66 -8.32
N LYS A 74 10.32 -12.32 -7.94
CA LYS A 74 11.02 -12.10 -6.67
C LYS A 74 12.52 -12.34 -6.83
N MET A 75 13.32 -11.75 -5.94
CA MET A 75 14.79 -11.84 -5.97
C MET A 75 15.29 -13.27 -5.74
N ASP A 76 14.70 -13.98 -4.78
CA ASP A 76 15.07 -15.34 -4.41
C ASP A 76 15.04 -16.29 -5.62
N LYS A 77 16.21 -16.87 -5.94
CA LYS A 77 16.45 -17.78 -7.07
C LYS A 77 16.24 -17.17 -8.45
N SER A 78 16.08 -15.86 -8.56
CA SER A 78 15.97 -15.20 -9.86
C SER A 78 17.29 -15.28 -10.62
N ASN A 79 17.20 -15.55 -11.92
CA ASN A 79 18.32 -15.46 -12.84
C ASN A 79 18.43 -14.01 -13.33
N MET A 80 19.52 -13.34 -12.94
CA MET A 80 19.69 -11.91 -13.13
C MET A 80 20.86 -11.61 -14.06
N MET A 81 20.72 -10.55 -14.83
CA MET A 81 21.83 -9.84 -15.45
C MET A 81 22.01 -8.51 -14.74
N ILE A 82 23.22 -8.27 -14.26
CA ILE A 82 23.61 -7.04 -13.57
C ILE A 82 24.70 -6.37 -14.40
N GLY A 83 24.61 -5.06 -14.58
CA GLY A 83 25.60 -4.29 -15.31
C GLY A 83 25.85 -2.91 -14.74
N TRP A 84 27.05 -2.40 -14.97
CA TRP A 84 27.49 -1.06 -14.56
C TRP A 84 28.53 -0.53 -15.53
N VAL A 85 28.79 0.77 -15.44
CA VAL A 85 29.81 1.47 -16.23
C VAL A 85 31.04 1.68 -15.37
N ASN A 86 32.20 1.26 -15.88
CA ASN A 86 33.49 1.38 -15.23
C ASN A 86 34.04 2.81 -15.37
N ALA A 87 35.10 3.13 -14.61
CA ALA A 87 35.72 4.45 -14.63
C ALA A 87 36.32 4.82 -16.01
N ASP A 88 36.69 3.82 -16.82
CA ASP A 88 37.20 3.97 -18.18
C ASP A 88 36.08 4.06 -19.24
N GLY A 89 34.81 4.08 -18.83
CA GLY A 89 33.65 4.14 -19.73
C GLY A 89 33.25 2.79 -20.33
N THR A 90 34.00 1.71 -20.05
CA THR A 90 33.61 0.35 -20.47
C THR A 90 32.45 -0.17 -19.63
N VAL A 91 31.75 -1.16 -20.17
CA VAL A 91 30.57 -1.73 -19.52
C VAL A 91 30.90 -3.13 -18.98
N THR A 92 30.64 -3.36 -17.70
CA THR A 92 30.68 -4.70 -17.11
C THR A 92 29.28 -5.31 -17.09
N MET A 93 29.20 -6.61 -17.39
CA MET A 93 27.99 -7.43 -17.28
C MET A 93 28.30 -8.69 -16.48
N SER A 94 27.40 -9.04 -15.57
CA SER A 94 27.49 -10.23 -14.72
C SER A 94 26.14 -10.90 -14.64
N GLN A 95 26.06 -12.14 -15.11
CA GLN A 95 24.95 -13.01 -14.76
C GLN A 95 25.11 -13.45 -13.31
N ARG A 96 24.04 -13.39 -12.51
CA ARG A 96 24.04 -13.79 -11.10
C ARG A 96 22.75 -14.46 -10.70
N THR A 97 22.80 -15.20 -9.60
CA THR A 97 21.62 -15.75 -8.92
C THR A 97 21.66 -15.36 -7.45
N ALA A 98 20.52 -14.92 -6.93
CA ALA A 98 20.37 -14.63 -5.50
C ALA A 98 19.84 -15.83 -4.74
N ASN A 99 20.31 -15.98 -3.50
CA ASN A 99 19.75 -16.88 -2.52
C ASN A 99 19.01 -16.02 -1.48
N ASN A 100 17.68 -16.11 -1.44
CA ASN A 100 16.82 -15.17 -0.73
C ASN A 100 17.05 -13.73 -1.18
N HIS A 101 17.29 -12.82 -0.24
CA HIS A 101 17.46 -11.37 -0.45
C HIS A 101 18.89 -10.89 -0.22
N ASN A 102 19.85 -11.80 -0.33
CA ASN A 102 21.27 -11.51 -0.14
C ASN A 102 21.91 -11.03 -1.45
N ASP A 103 23.11 -10.45 -1.37
CA ASP A 103 23.91 -10.07 -2.54
C ASP A 103 24.00 -11.25 -3.54
N PRO A 104 23.53 -11.09 -4.79
CA PRO A 104 23.58 -12.16 -5.78
C PRO A 104 25.01 -12.58 -6.07
N THR A 105 25.22 -13.88 -6.29
CA THR A 105 26.53 -14.46 -6.57
C THR A 105 26.64 -14.90 -8.03
N THR A 106 27.86 -15.05 -8.54
CA THR A 106 28.13 -15.57 -9.89
C THR A 106 27.91 -17.08 -10.01
N THR A 107 27.56 -17.76 -8.91
CA THR A 107 27.15 -19.17 -8.92
C THR A 107 25.70 -19.25 -9.39
N VAL A 108 25.52 -19.37 -10.70
CA VAL A 108 24.20 -19.39 -11.34
C VAL A 108 23.55 -20.77 -11.25
N SER A 109 22.27 -20.80 -10.89
CA SER A 109 21.45 -22.04 -10.94
C SER A 109 20.80 -22.26 -12.31
N ALA A 110 20.67 -21.19 -13.09
CA ALA A 110 20.15 -21.22 -14.45
C ALA A 110 21.27 -21.51 -15.46
N LYS A 111 20.87 -21.77 -16.71
CA LYS A 111 21.80 -21.89 -17.83
C LYS A 111 22.59 -20.58 -18.02
N ALA A 112 23.84 -20.71 -18.46
CA ALA A 112 24.72 -19.57 -18.71
C ALA A 112 24.17 -18.67 -19.84
N ALA A 113 24.19 -17.37 -19.63
CA ALA A 113 23.80 -16.36 -20.58
C ALA A 113 24.87 -16.16 -21.66
N SER A 114 24.45 -15.83 -22.88
CA SER A 114 25.34 -15.26 -23.89
C SER A 114 25.38 -13.74 -23.73
N LEU A 115 26.57 -13.17 -23.55
CA LEU A 115 26.76 -11.72 -23.45
C LEU A 115 26.97 -11.12 -24.84
N GLU A 116 26.17 -10.11 -25.21
CA GLU A 116 26.30 -9.41 -26.49
C GLU A 116 27.15 -8.15 -26.32
N THR A 117 28.44 -8.34 -26.02
CA THR A 117 29.37 -7.25 -25.67
C THR A 117 29.55 -6.23 -26.80
N LYS A 118 29.43 -6.64 -28.07
CA LYS A 118 29.49 -5.73 -29.23
C LYS A 118 28.28 -4.78 -29.33
N HIS A 119 27.16 -5.16 -28.73
CA HIS A 119 25.93 -4.38 -28.70
C HIS A 119 25.67 -3.75 -27.33
N SER A 120 26.60 -3.91 -26.40
CA SER A 120 26.57 -3.29 -25.07
C SER A 120 27.58 -2.16 -25.05
N PHE A 121 27.10 -0.94 -24.77
CA PHE A 121 27.93 0.26 -24.84
C PHE A 121 27.46 1.31 -23.85
N SER A 122 28.33 2.28 -23.55
CA SER A 122 28.00 3.42 -22.71
C SER A 122 28.59 4.70 -23.28
N ASN A 123 27.80 5.76 -23.31
CA ASN A 123 28.21 7.11 -23.69
C ASN A 123 27.42 8.15 -22.86
N SER A 124 27.69 9.44 -23.06
CA SER A 124 27.05 10.51 -22.28
C SER A 124 25.52 10.56 -22.39
N THR A 125 24.94 10.01 -23.46
CA THR A 125 23.49 10.01 -23.70
C THR A 125 22.79 8.80 -23.11
N GLY A 126 23.46 7.65 -23.03
CA GLY A 126 22.85 6.42 -22.56
C GLY A 126 23.81 5.24 -22.46
N THR A 127 23.34 4.22 -21.73
CA THR A 127 24.02 2.94 -21.58
C THR A 127 23.08 1.81 -21.96
N VAL A 128 23.61 0.85 -22.70
CA VAL A 128 22.90 -0.35 -23.17
C VAL A 128 23.66 -1.59 -22.74
N TRP A 129 22.92 -2.55 -22.19
CA TRP A 129 23.39 -3.90 -21.88
C TRP A 129 22.52 -4.89 -22.63
N LYS A 130 23.15 -5.77 -23.42
CA LYS A 130 22.44 -6.77 -24.23
C LYS A 130 22.98 -8.17 -23.94
N TRP A 131 22.06 -9.10 -23.75
CA TRP A 131 22.39 -10.50 -23.49
C TRP A 131 21.25 -11.43 -23.93
N THR A 132 21.54 -12.72 -23.93
CA THR A 132 20.55 -13.76 -24.22
C THR A 132 20.52 -14.76 -23.08
N PHE A 133 19.34 -15.00 -22.52
CA PHE A 133 19.11 -16.12 -21.62
C PHE A 133 18.57 -17.32 -22.39
N PRO A 134 19.29 -18.46 -22.38
CA PRO A 134 18.70 -19.72 -22.83
C PRO A 134 17.70 -20.23 -21.79
N MET A 135 16.59 -20.76 -22.27
CA MET A 135 15.57 -21.44 -21.49
C MET A 135 15.81 -22.95 -21.50
N SER A 136 15.29 -23.61 -20.49
CA SER A 136 15.20 -25.05 -20.33
C SER A 136 13.77 -25.52 -20.56
N SER A 137 13.58 -26.81 -20.82
CA SER A 137 12.25 -27.41 -20.94
C SER A 137 11.44 -27.37 -19.62
N SER A 138 12.10 -27.13 -18.49
CA SER A 138 11.46 -26.93 -17.18
C SER A 138 11.04 -25.48 -16.91
N ASP A 139 11.50 -24.52 -17.72
CA ASP A 139 11.09 -23.13 -17.56
C ASP A 139 9.66 -22.95 -18.06
N SER A 140 8.90 -22.10 -17.36
CA SER A 140 7.54 -21.76 -17.77
C SER A 140 7.58 -20.99 -19.09
N THR A 141 6.76 -21.42 -20.05
CA THR A 141 6.58 -20.68 -21.30
C THR A 141 6.09 -19.25 -21.00
N PRO A 142 6.72 -18.23 -21.59
CA PRO A 142 6.24 -16.86 -21.47
C PRO A 142 4.76 -16.71 -21.87
N THR A 143 4.07 -15.80 -21.20
CA THR A 143 2.64 -15.52 -21.38
C THR A 143 2.42 -14.03 -21.65
N SER A 144 1.15 -13.62 -21.73
CA SER A 144 0.77 -12.21 -21.85
C SER A 144 1.07 -11.36 -20.61
N SER A 145 1.53 -11.99 -19.52
CA SER A 145 1.98 -11.31 -18.31
C SER A 145 3.20 -12.04 -17.72
N THR A 146 4.32 -11.96 -18.43
CA THR A 146 5.58 -12.58 -18.01
C THR A 146 6.33 -11.65 -17.04
N PRO A 147 6.63 -12.08 -15.80
CA PRO A 147 7.24 -11.22 -14.79
C PRO A 147 8.76 -11.15 -14.93
N PHE A 148 9.29 -9.94 -14.74
CA PHE A 148 10.71 -9.65 -14.60
C PHE A 148 10.90 -8.73 -13.40
N ILE A 149 11.92 -8.93 -12.59
CA ILE A 149 12.32 -7.98 -11.56
C ILE A 149 13.38 -7.03 -12.10
N TRP A 150 13.44 -5.82 -11.55
CA TRP A 150 14.51 -4.87 -11.84
C TRP A 150 14.97 -4.21 -10.54
N ALA A 151 16.23 -3.79 -10.51
CA ALA A 151 16.82 -3.12 -9.36
C ALA A 151 17.98 -2.22 -9.77
N VAL A 152 18.16 -1.10 -9.07
CA VAL A 152 19.27 -0.17 -9.31
C VAL A 152 19.83 0.39 -8.01
N ASN A 153 21.12 0.67 -8.00
CA ASN A 153 21.75 1.56 -7.03
C ASN A 153 22.66 2.56 -7.71
N LYS A 154 22.13 3.76 -7.97
CA LYS A 154 22.86 4.87 -8.61
C LYS A 154 24.01 5.43 -7.76
N ASN A 155 24.13 5.03 -6.49
CA ASN A 155 25.17 5.51 -5.56
C ASN A 155 26.23 4.47 -5.24
N ASP A 156 26.27 3.36 -5.99
CA ASP A 156 27.24 2.29 -5.78
C ASP A 156 27.90 1.92 -7.09
N ASN A 157 29.17 2.33 -7.24
CA ASN A 157 29.99 2.02 -8.41
C ASN A 157 30.85 0.81 -8.07
N PRO A 158 30.47 -0.41 -8.48
CA PRO A 158 31.24 -1.61 -8.16
C PRO A 158 32.61 -1.60 -8.84
N THR A 159 33.51 -2.47 -8.41
CA THR A 159 34.77 -2.67 -9.12
C THR A 159 34.52 -3.29 -10.50
N THR A 160 35.53 -3.30 -11.37
CA THR A 160 35.40 -3.86 -12.72
C THR A 160 35.16 -5.37 -12.75
N SER A 161 35.31 -6.07 -11.61
CA SER A 161 35.13 -7.50 -11.49
C SER A 161 33.67 -7.92 -11.65
N VAL A 162 33.40 -8.93 -12.48
CA VAL A 162 32.06 -9.54 -12.60
C VAL A 162 31.53 -10.10 -11.27
N SER A 163 32.40 -10.41 -10.31
CA SER A 163 32.03 -10.88 -8.96
C SER A 163 32.03 -9.77 -7.89
N ALA A 164 32.11 -8.49 -8.28
CA ALA A 164 32.13 -7.37 -7.33
C ALA A 164 30.92 -7.42 -6.37
N HIS A 165 31.16 -7.19 -5.09
CA HIS A 165 30.10 -7.06 -4.09
C HIS A 165 29.23 -5.83 -4.40
N LEU A 166 27.91 -5.98 -4.30
CA LEU A 166 26.96 -4.93 -4.63
C LEU A 166 26.29 -4.40 -3.37
N LYS A 167 26.25 -3.08 -3.19
CA LYS A 167 25.41 -2.49 -2.16
C LYS A 167 23.95 -2.62 -2.56
N GLN A 168 23.11 -2.93 -1.59
CA GLN A 168 21.66 -3.08 -1.74
C GLN A 168 21.04 -1.99 -2.63
N HIS A 169 20.16 -2.39 -3.55
CA HIS A 169 19.43 -1.47 -4.41
C HIS A 169 18.65 -0.42 -3.61
N LYS A 170 18.54 0.78 -4.17
CA LYS A 170 17.69 1.85 -3.62
C LYS A 170 16.33 1.94 -4.30
N ASN A 171 16.26 1.52 -5.56
CA ASN A 171 15.02 1.47 -6.33
C ASN A 171 14.95 0.09 -6.98
N PHE A 172 13.78 -0.52 -6.94
CA PHE A 172 13.53 -1.86 -7.45
C PHE A 172 12.03 -2.03 -7.70
N GLY A 173 11.65 -3.05 -8.43
CA GLY A 173 10.26 -3.38 -8.69
C GLY A 173 10.13 -4.53 -9.67
N THR A 174 8.93 -4.67 -10.23
CA THR A 174 8.59 -5.76 -11.16
C THR A 174 7.99 -5.19 -12.44
N PHE A 175 8.47 -5.67 -13.58
CA PHE A 175 7.90 -5.49 -14.89
C PHE A 175 7.05 -6.70 -15.28
N PHE A 176 6.02 -6.45 -16.07
CA PHE A 176 5.22 -7.47 -16.71
C PHE A 176 5.21 -7.20 -18.21
N LEU A 177 5.66 -8.17 -18.99
CA LEU A 177 5.74 -8.08 -20.45
C LEU A 177 4.80 -9.10 -21.10
N ASP A 178 4.12 -8.68 -22.16
CA ASP A 178 3.29 -9.55 -22.97
C ASP A 178 4.13 -10.18 -24.08
N LEU A 179 4.73 -11.33 -23.77
CA LEU A 179 5.56 -12.07 -24.71
C LEU A 179 4.74 -13.02 -25.60
N THR A 180 3.48 -12.66 -25.87
CA THR A 180 2.63 -13.26 -26.91
C THR A 180 2.38 -12.33 -28.08
N LYS A 181 2.81 -11.06 -27.98
CA LYS A 181 2.79 -10.08 -29.07
C LYS A 181 3.83 -10.45 -30.13
N ALA A 182 3.41 -10.56 -31.39
CA ALA A 182 4.32 -10.85 -32.50
C ALA A 182 5.42 -9.77 -32.61
N TYR A 183 6.67 -10.20 -32.80
CA TYR A 183 7.79 -9.31 -33.01
C TYR A 183 7.72 -8.70 -34.43
N ASP A 184 7.64 -7.37 -34.50
CA ASP A 184 7.73 -6.63 -35.75
C ASP A 184 9.11 -5.97 -35.86
N ALA A 185 9.96 -6.52 -36.74
CA ALA A 185 11.30 -5.99 -37.01
C ALA A 185 11.28 -4.56 -37.58
N SER A 186 10.14 -4.10 -38.12
CA SER A 186 9.96 -2.75 -38.69
C SER A 186 9.89 -1.66 -37.61
N SER A 187 9.59 -2.03 -36.37
CA SER A 187 9.40 -1.12 -35.23
C SER A 187 10.65 -0.95 -34.35
N SER A 188 11.71 -1.72 -34.60
CA SER A 188 12.86 -1.88 -33.71
C SER A 188 14.14 -1.18 -34.18
N GLY A 189 14.04 -0.23 -35.13
CA GLY A 189 15.13 0.65 -35.49
C GLY A 189 14.64 2.04 -35.88
N SER A 190 14.92 3.05 -35.04
CA SER A 190 15.19 4.47 -35.39
C SER A 190 14.81 5.42 -34.24
N SER A 191 15.67 5.56 -33.23
CA SER A 191 15.79 6.81 -32.48
C SER A 191 16.96 7.62 -33.06
N SER A 192 16.73 8.21 -34.23
CA SER A 192 17.60 9.25 -34.80
C SER A 192 16.77 10.13 -35.73
N GLY A 193 16.54 11.38 -35.33
CA GLY A 193 15.81 12.34 -36.15
C GLY A 193 16.64 12.82 -37.34
N SER A 194 16.00 12.91 -38.51
CA SER A 194 16.23 13.93 -39.54
C SER A 194 15.14 13.79 -40.61
N GLY A 195 14.49 14.91 -40.94
CA GLY A 195 13.42 14.94 -41.94
C GLY A 195 13.94 14.94 -43.37
N SER A 196 13.13 14.39 -44.28
CA SER A 196 12.81 14.94 -45.61
C SER A 196 11.84 13.98 -46.31
N GLY A 197 10.85 14.52 -47.00
CA GLY A 197 9.69 13.78 -47.51
C GLY A 197 9.94 12.90 -48.74
N SER A 198 9.01 11.99 -49.03
CA SER A 198 8.03 12.16 -50.12
C SER A 198 7.09 10.94 -50.22
N SER A 199 5.78 11.22 -50.18
CA SER A 199 4.64 10.60 -50.89
C SER A 199 4.63 9.10 -51.25
N SER A 200 3.57 8.39 -50.82
CA SER A 200 2.45 8.01 -51.72
C SER A 200 1.34 7.16 -51.03
N GLY A 201 0.07 7.58 -51.19
CA GLY A 201 -1.11 6.68 -51.24
C GLY A 201 -1.91 6.50 -49.93
N ASN A 202 -2.74 7.45 -49.51
CA ASN A 202 -4.18 7.56 -49.83
C ASN A 202 -5.14 6.72 -48.96
N SER A 203 -5.77 7.34 -47.96
CA SER A 203 -7.24 7.37 -47.84
C SER A 203 -7.68 8.42 -46.81
N ASN A 204 -8.65 9.23 -47.23
CA ASN A 204 -9.21 10.39 -46.54
C ASN A 204 -9.93 10.03 -45.24
N GLY A 205 -9.61 10.78 -44.18
CA GLY A 205 -10.39 10.87 -42.95
C GLY A 205 -10.09 12.17 -42.21
N VAL A 206 -10.65 13.28 -42.73
CA VAL A 206 -10.99 14.56 -42.08
C VAL A 206 -10.07 15.05 -40.95
N LEU A 207 -9.29 16.09 -41.24
CA LEU A 207 -8.52 16.87 -40.27
C LEU A 207 -9.40 17.95 -39.62
N THR A 208 -9.50 17.92 -38.30
CA THR A 208 -9.76 19.11 -37.46
C THR A 208 -8.64 19.25 -36.44
N PRO A 209 -8.17 20.47 -36.14
CA PRO A 209 -6.88 20.70 -35.51
C PRO A 209 -6.89 20.33 -34.02
N SER A 210 -6.08 19.34 -33.65
CA SER A 210 -5.80 19.01 -32.26
C SER A 210 -5.09 20.18 -31.58
N SER A 211 -5.83 20.83 -30.68
CA SER A 211 -5.25 21.65 -29.64
C SER A 211 -4.35 20.80 -28.75
N ALA A 212 -3.26 21.39 -28.28
CA ALA A 212 -2.27 20.78 -27.40
C ALA A 212 -2.90 20.01 -26.23
N SER A 213 -2.53 18.74 -26.07
CA SER A 213 -2.77 17.99 -24.84
C SER A 213 -1.60 17.07 -24.55
N SER A 214 -0.80 17.49 -23.56
CA SER A 214 -0.05 16.72 -22.56
C SER A 214 0.21 15.23 -22.82
N ASP A 215 1.50 14.87 -22.76
CA ASP A 215 2.05 13.52 -22.61
C ASP A 215 1.21 12.61 -21.69
N GLU A 216 0.38 11.76 -22.29
CA GLU A 216 -0.29 10.64 -21.61
C GLU A 216 0.63 9.42 -21.66
N SER A 217 1.43 9.26 -20.59
CA SER A 217 2.01 7.96 -20.27
C SER A 217 0.86 7.04 -19.83
N THR A 218 0.41 6.15 -20.72
CA THR A 218 -0.68 5.20 -20.44
C THR A 218 -0.37 4.39 -19.18
N ARG A 219 -1.06 4.71 -18.07
CA ARG A 219 -0.90 4.07 -16.77
C ARG A 219 -1.52 2.67 -16.81
N THR A 220 -0.70 1.63 -16.78
CA THR A 220 -1.18 0.25 -16.74
C THR A 220 -1.56 -0.16 -15.31
N LEU A 221 -2.85 -0.37 -15.07
CA LEU A 221 -3.39 -0.96 -13.84
C LEU A 221 -3.14 -2.48 -13.83
N ASN A 222 -2.16 -2.94 -13.05
CA ASN A 222 -2.01 -4.38 -12.73
C ASN A 222 -2.56 -4.66 -11.32
N MET A 223 -2.67 -5.95 -10.92
CA MET A 223 -3.25 -6.35 -9.64
C MET A 223 -2.52 -5.73 -8.43
N SER A 224 -1.19 -5.62 -8.50
CA SER A 224 -0.36 -4.97 -7.47
C SER A 224 -0.69 -3.48 -7.32
N ASN A 225 -0.77 -2.75 -8.44
CA ASN A 225 -1.15 -1.34 -8.45
C ASN A 225 -2.57 -1.13 -7.88
N ASN A 226 -3.51 -2.03 -8.20
CA ASN A 226 -4.86 -1.97 -7.65
C ASN A 226 -4.88 -2.17 -6.12
N LEU A 227 -4.05 -3.07 -5.58
CA LEU A 227 -3.95 -3.30 -4.13
C LEU A 227 -3.27 -2.13 -3.41
N ILE A 228 -2.25 -1.52 -4.02
CA ILE A 228 -1.62 -0.30 -3.49
C ILE A 228 -2.61 0.87 -3.48
N ILE A 229 -3.37 1.07 -4.57
CA ILE A 229 -4.40 2.10 -4.64
C ILE A 229 -5.50 1.83 -3.60
N ALA A 230 -5.94 0.57 -3.44
CA ALA A 230 -6.90 0.21 -2.41
C ALA A 230 -6.38 0.56 -1.01
N HIS A 231 -5.13 0.20 -0.70
CA HIS A 231 -4.49 0.60 0.56
C HIS A 231 -4.54 2.13 0.77
N MET A 232 -4.17 2.92 -0.24
CA MET A 232 -4.21 4.38 -0.16
C MET A 232 -5.62 4.91 0.09
N VAL A 233 -6.62 4.42 -0.65
CA VAL A 233 -8.02 4.87 -0.52
C VAL A 233 -8.57 4.60 0.89
N PHE A 234 -8.38 3.38 1.41
CA PHE A 234 -8.84 3.04 2.76
C PHE A 234 -8.06 3.78 3.85
N MET A 235 -6.77 4.07 3.66
CA MET A 235 -5.99 4.90 4.59
C MET A 235 -6.43 6.37 4.57
N ILE A 236 -6.72 6.95 3.41
CA ILE A 236 -7.26 8.31 3.28
C ILE A 236 -8.64 8.40 3.93
N LEU A 237 -9.53 7.46 3.64
CA LEU A 237 -10.85 7.40 4.27
C LEU A 237 -10.75 7.35 5.81
N ALA A 238 -9.87 6.51 6.34
CA ALA A 238 -9.71 6.39 7.79
C ALA A 238 -9.10 7.65 8.42
N TRP A 239 -7.90 8.05 7.96
CA TRP A 239 -7.08 9.05 8.64
C TRP A 239 -7.44 10.50 8.28
N PHE A 240 -8.02 10.73 7.11
CA PHE A 240 -8.40 12.07 6.63
C PHE A 240 -9.90 12.30 6.59
N LEU A 241 -10.74 11.33 6.94
CA LEU A 241 -12.18 11.58 7.08
C LEU A 241 -12.70 11.07 8.42
N LEU A 242 -12.61 9.77 8.69
CA LEU A 242 -13.26 9.16 9.85
C LEU A 242 -12.63 9.58 11.18
N VAL A 243 -11.31 9.47 11.33
CA VAL A 243 -10.61 9.81 12.59
C VAL A 243 -10.81 11.29 12.96
N PRO A 244 -10.60 12.27 12.05
CA PRO A 244 -10.76 13.67 12.42
C PRO A 244 -12.23 14.03 12.68
N SER A 245 -13.17 13.43 11.93
CA SER A 245 -14.61 13.55 12.24
C SER A 245 -14.92 13.06 13.65
N ALA A 246 -14.40 11.89 14.06
CA ALA A 246 -14.58 11.39 15.42
C ALA A 246 -13.97 12.32 16.47
N ILE A 247 -12.79 12.90 16.22
CA ILE A 247 -12.15 13.86 17.11
C ILE A 247 -13.03 15.10 17.30
N LEU A 248 -13.59 15.64 16.21
CA LEU A 248 -14.50 16.79 16.26
C LEU A 248 -15.81 16.44 16.99
N VAL A 249 -16.40 15.26 16.75
CA VAL A 249 -17.56 14.78 17.52
C VAL A 249 -17.24 14.72 19.01
N GLY A 250 -16.06 14.23 19.38
CA GLY A 250 -15.61 14.24 20.77
C GLY A 250 -15.52 15.67 21.32
N ARG A 251 -15.02 16.63 20.55
CA ARG A 251 -14.84 18.02 20.98
C ARG A 251 -16.17 18.76 21.11
N PHE A 252 -16.96 18.86 20.05
CA PHE A 252 -18.19 19.64 19.99
C PHE A 252 -19.38 18.92 20.61
N GLY A 253 -19.46 17.59 20.43
CA GLY A 253 -20.58 16.80 20.90
C GLY A 253 -20.73 16.86 22.43
N ARG A 254 -19.66 17.05 23.21
CA ARG A 254 -19.73 17.21 24.67
C ARG A 254 -20.71 18.29 25.14
N THR A 255 -20.95 19.31 24.32
CA THR A 255 -21.87 20.42 24.62
C THR A 255 -23.17 20.34 23.82
N LEU A 256 -23.19 19.63 22.69
CA LEU A 256 -24.28 19.71 21.71
C LEU A 256 -25.20 18.48 21.71
N PHE A 257 -24.69 17.27 21.95
CA PHE A 257 -25.48 16.02 21.85
C PHE A 257 -24.80 14.83 22.54
N THR A 258 -25.42 13.64 22.50
CA THR A 258 -24.83 12.40 23.03
C THR A 258 -23.64 11.93 22.19
N TRP A 259 -22.44 12.40 22.52
CA TRP A 259 -21.24 12.29 21.68
C TRP A 259 -20.53 10.93 21.72
N PHE A 260 -20.55 10.23 22.87
CA PHE A 260 -19.68 9.06 23.07
C PHE A 260 -20.02 7.88 22.14
N PRO A 261 -21.30 7.46 21.97
CA PRO A 261 -21.64 6.39 21.02
C PRO A 261 -21.24 6.73 19.59
N VAL A 262 -21.45 7.99 19.18
CA VAL A 262 -21.10 8.47 17.83
C VAL A 262 -19.58 8.45 17.64
N HIS A 263 -18.82 9.02 18.58
CA HIS A 263 -17.35 8.97 18.56
C HIS A 263 -16.84 7.54 18.46
N ARG A 264 -17.34 6.63 19.31
CA ARG A 264 -16.93 5.22 19.33
C ARG A 264 -17.23 4.52 18.01
N ASN A 265 -18.43 4.67 17.45
CA ASN A 265 -18.82 3.98 16.23
C ASN A 265 -18.00 4.48 15.02
N ILE A 266 -17.73 5.78 14.93
CA ILE A 266 -16.86 6.33 13.86
C ILE A 266 -15.42 5.82 14.03
N GLN A 267 -14.89 5.74 15.26
CA GLN A 267 -13.55 5.18 15.50
C GLN A 267 -13.45 3.69 15.18
N ILE A 268 -14.50 2.91 15.45
CA ILE A 268 -14.56 1.49 15.04
C ILE A 268 -14.57 1.38 13.51
N ALA A 269 -15.36 2.20 12.81
CA ALA A 269 -15.35 2.22 11.35
C ALA A 269 -13.96 2.61 10.79
N ALA A 270 -13.30 3.60 11.39
CA ALA A 270 -11.94 3.98 11.03
C ALA A 270 -10.96 2.81 11.25
N PHE A 271 -11.04 2.15 12.39
CA PHE A 271 -10.19 0.99 12.70
C PHE A 271 -10.37 -0.14 11.70
N VAL A 272 -11.61 -0.49 11.34
CA VAL A 272 -11.88 -1.52 10.32
C VAL A 272 -11.30 -1.12 8.97
N SER A 273 -11.43 0.14 8.56
CA SER A 273 -10.82 0.66 7.33
C SER A 273 -9.29 0.53 7.34
N VAL A 274 -8.63 0.93 8.45
CA VAL A 274 -7.18 0.78 8.62
C VAL A 274 -6.77 -0.70 8.61
N LEU A 275 -7.52 -1.57 9.29
CA LEU A 275 -7.24 -3.00 9.35
C LEU A 275 -7.28 -3.64 7.96
N ILE A 276 -8.33 -3.36 7.18
CA ILE A 276 -8.46 -3.84 5.80
C ILE A 276 -7.27 -3.36 4.95
N ALA A 277 -6.97 -2.06 5.00
CA ALA A 277 -5.84 -1.48 4.27
C ALA A 277 -4.48 -2.09 4.67
N PHE A 278 -4.30 -2.35 5.96
CA PHE A 278 -3.08 -2.94 6.51
C PHE A 278 -2.90 -4.40 6.07
N VAL A 279 -3.96 -5.20 6.11
CA VAL A 279 -3.92 -6.59 5.63
C VAL A 279 -3.62 -6.65 4.14
N ILE A 280 -4.27 -5.80 3.33
CA ILE A 280 -4.05 -5.73 1.88
C ILE A 280 -2.57 -5.46 1.55
N ILE A 281 -1.97 -4.45 2.18
CA ILE A 281 -0.58 -4.08 1.86
C ILE A 281 0.44 -5.11 2.35
N VAL A 282 0.19 -5.78 3.48
CA VAL A 282 1.05 -6.87 3.96
C VAL A 282 1.03 -8.05 2.98
N ILE A 283 -0.14 -8.41 2.45
CA ILE A 283 -0.27 -9.45 1.43
C ILE A 283 0.47 -9.06 0.15
N GLU A 284 0.36 -7.79 -0.28
CA GLU A 284 1.03 -7.32 -1.49
C GLU A 284 2.55 -7.35 -1.35
N VAL A 285 3.10 -6.87 -0.23
CA VAL A 285 4.54 -6.93 0.05
C VAL A 285 5.04 -8.38 0.11
N ALA A 286 4.25 -9.30 0.67
CA ALA A 286 4.59 -10.73 0.70
C ALA A 286 4.67 -11.34 -0.71
N LYS A 287 3.75 -10.97 -1.61
CA LYS A 287 3.73 -11.45 -3.01
C LYS A 287 4.87 -10.89 -3.85
N GLY A 288 5.21 -9.61 -3.64
CA GLY A 288 6.37 -8.97 -4.28
C GLY A 288 7.72 -9.47 -3.75
N GLY A 289 7.71 -10.31 -2.71
CA GLY A 289 8.92 -10.79 -2.06
C GLY A 289 9.72 -9.66 -1.40
N GLY A 290 9.08 -8.58 -0.95
CA GLY A 290 9.76 -7.52 -0.20
C GLY A 290 9.98 -7.92 1.27
N GLY A 291 10.95 -7.28 1.94
CA GLY A 291 11.05 -7.38 3.39
C GLY A 291 9.87 -6.64 4.04
N HIS A 292 9.15 -7.28 4.96
CA HIS A 292 8.09 -6.57 5.69
C HIS A 292 8.68 -5.43 6.52
N PHE A 293 8.12 -4.22 6.39
CA PHE A 293 8.49 -3.04 7.17
C PHE A 293 9.97 -2.62 7.00
N ASP A 294 10.50 -2.73 5.78
CA ASP A 294 11.88 -2.38 5.44
C ASP A 294 12.14 -0.86 5.35
N ASN A 295 11.09 -0.06 5.10
CA ASN A 295 11.15 1.38 4.95
C ASN A 295 10.50 2.16 6.11
N THR A 296 10.77 3.46 6.19
CA THR A 296 10.26 4.37 7.23
C THR A 296 8.73 4.36 7.31
N HIS A 297 8.04 4.41 6.16
CA HIS A 297 6.58 4.41 6.10
C HIS A 297 5.98 3.12 6.67
N GLY A 298 6.55 1.97 6.33
CA GLY A 298 6.14 0.68 6.87
C GLY A 298 6.33 0.59 8.39
N ARG A 299 7.52 0.96 8.89
CA ARG A 299 7.84 0.91 10.33
C ARG A 299 6.97 1.87 11.15
N ALA A 300 6.83 3.11 10.68
CA ALA A 300 5.98 4.11 11.33
C ALA A 300 4.50 3.71 11.24
N GLY A 301 4.04 3.20 10.10
CA GLY A 301 2.67 2.70 9.91
C GLY A 301 2.32 1.58 10.88
N LEU A 302 3.22 0.61 11.09
CA LEU A 302 3.04 -0.45 12.07
C LEU A 302 2.93 0.11 13.51
N ALA A 303 3.83 1.03 13.88
CA ALA A 303 3.80 1.65 15.21
C ALA A 303 2.48 2.41 15.44
N ILE A 304 2.03 3.19 14.45
CA ILE A 304 0.75 3.91 14.47
C ILE A 304 -0.43 2.95 14.62
N PHE A 305 -0.43 1.83 13.90
CA PHE A 305 -1.47 0.81 13.97
C PHE A 305 -1.54 0.17 15.37
N ILE A 306 -0.40 -0.18 15.97
CA ILE A 306 -0.34 -0.70 17.34
C ILE A 306 -0.88 0.34 18.34
N VAL A 307 -0.44 1.60 18.21
CA VAL A 307 -0.91 2.69 19.08
C VAL A 307 -2.43 2.91 18.92
N MET A 308 -2.98 2.75 17.72
CA MET A 308 -4.43 2.85 17.48
C MET A 308 -5.22 1.78 18.26
N ILE A 309 -4.74 0.54 18.28
CA ILE A 309 -5.34 -0.55 19.08
C ILE A 309 -5.32 -0.19 20.57
N LEU A 310 -4.16 0.28 21.07
CA LEU A 310 -4.03 0.73 22.45
C LEU A 310 -4.95 1.92 22.76
N GLN A 311 -5.16 2.83 21.82
CA GLN A 311 -6.09 3.95 21.97
C GLN A 311 -7.54 3.52 22.10
N MET A 312 -7.97 2.46 21.41
CA MET A 312 -9.34 1.94 21.57
C MET A 312 -9.57 1.41 22.99
N ALA A 313 -8.60 0.65 23.53
CA ALA A 313 -8.66 0.16 24.91
C ALA A 313 -8.64 1.33 25.91
N LEU A 314 -7.73 2.29 25.72
CA LEU A 314 -7.60 3.45 26.59
C LEU A 314 -8.85 4.35 26.55
N GLY A 315 -9.51 4.49 25.41
CA GLY A 315 -10.77 5.22 25.27
C GLY A 315 -11.91 4.57 26.05
N GLN A 316 -12.01 3.24 26.00
CA GLN A 316 -13.02 2.49 26.76
C GLN A 316 -12.80 2.60 28.28
N VAL A 317 -11.56 2.45 28.74
CA VAL A 317 -11.19 2.65 30.15
C VAL A 317 -11.44 4.10 30.57
N GLY A 318 -11.03 5.06 29.75
CA GLY A 318 -11.23 6.49 29.99
C GLY A 318 -12.70 6.85 30.17
N HIS A 319 -13.62 6.21 29.43
CA HIS A 319 -15.04 6.48 29.56
C HIS A 319 -15.60 6.15 30.94
N VAL A 320 -15.16 5.05 31.56
CA VAL A 320 -15.65 4.62 32.88
C VAL A 320 -14.97 5.30 34.07
N THR A 321 -13.86 6.02 33.84
CA THR A 321 -13.15 6.76 34.90
C THR A 321 -13.71 8.16 35.15
N LYS A 322 -13.30 8.81 36.26
CA LYS A 322 -13.65 10.21 36.57
C LYS A 322 -13.13 11.19 35.51
N ARG A 323 -13.81 12.33 35.33
CA ARG A 323 -13.53 13.32 34.26
C ARG A 323 -12.07 13.79 34.15
N PHE A 324 -11.34 13.88 35.26
CA PHE A 324 -9.94 14.31 35.31
C PHE A 324 -8.97 13.17 35.64
N ASN A 325 -9.39 11.92 35.46
CA ASN A 325 -8.47 10.79 35.62
C ASN A 325 -7.36 10.87 34.55
N PRO A 326 -6.09 10.58 34.90
CA PRO A 326 -4.96 10.62 33.97
C PRO A 326 -5.20 9.84 32.68
N SER A 327 -5.91 8.70 32.73
CA SER A 327 -6.25 7.90 31.54
C SER A 327 -6.95 8.71 30.43
N ARG A 328 -7.84 9.64 30.79
CA ARG A 328 -8.55 10.50 29.83
C ARG A 328 -7.62 11.54 29.20
N VAL A 329 -6.69 12.10 29.99
CA VAL A 329 -5.71 13.07 29.49
C VAL A 329 -4.76 12.38 28.52
N VAL A 330 -4.23 11.21 28.91
CA VAL A 330 -3.36 10.39 28.07
C VAL A 330 -4.06 9.98 26.79
N HIS A 331 -5.34 9.60 26.84
CA HIS A 331 -6.14 9.27 25.65
C HIS A 331 -6.20 10.44 24.66
N VAL A 332 -6.46 11.66 25.15
CA VAL A 332 -6.52 12.84 24.28
C VAL A 332 -5.16 13.20 23.70
N VAL A 333 -4.11 13.23 24.52
CA VAL A 333 -2.76 13.64 24.07
C VAL A 333 -2.20 12.65 23.07
N ILE A 334 -2.24 11.35 23.37
CA ILE A 334 -1.76 10.33 22.44
C ILE A 334 -2.67 10.25 21.21
N GLY A 335 -3.99 10.39 21.36
CA GLY A 335 -4.94 10.40 20.24
C GLY A 335 -4.67 11.53 19.22
N LEU A 336 -4.35 12.73 19.70
CA LEU A 336 -3.92 13.84 18.83
C LEU A 336 -2.55 13.57 18.21
N GLY A 337 -1.58 13.09 19.02
CA GLY A 337 -0.22 12.79 18.56
C GLY A 337 -0.19 11.72 17.47
N VAL A 338 -0.93 10.61 17.64
CA VAL A 338 -1.00 9.54 16.63
C VAL A 338 -1.68 10.00 15.35
N THR A 339 -2.65 10.93 15.43
CA THR A 339 -3.28 11.52 14.25
C THR A 339 -2.27 12.32 13.42
N VAL A 340 -1.46 13.16 14.07
CA VAL A 340 -0.38 13.90 13.39
C VAL A 340 0.66 12.94 12.80
N ALA A 341 1.05 11.91 13.55
CA ALA A 341 1.98 10.89 13.06
C ALA A 341 1.41 10.14 11.84
N ALA A 342 0.12 9.86 11.79
CA ALA A 342 -0.54 9.23 10.65
C ALA A 342 -0.61 10.13 9.41
N ILE A 343 -0.83 11.43 9.58
CA ILE A 343 -0.77 12.40 8.48
C ILE A 343 0.66 12.44 7.90
N TRP A 344 1.68 12.55 8.75
CA TRP A 344 3.07 12.48 8.31
C TRP A 344 3.38 11.15 7.60
N ASN A 345 2.99 10.02 8.19
CA ASN A 345 3.19 8.70 7.60
C ASN A 345 2.50 8.56 6.23
N SER A 346 1.34 9.20 6.05
CA SER A 346 0.64 9.22 4.76
C SER A 346 1.40 10.04 3.70
N THR A 347 2.05 11.14 4.10
CA THR A 347 2.91 11.90 3.17
C THR A 347 4.18 11.15 2.76
N GLU A 348 4.75 10.35 3.66
CA GLU A 348 5.83 9.41 3.33
C GLU A 348 5.33 8.32 2.38
N GLY A 349 4.11 7.80 2.59
CA GLY A 349 3.49 6.81 1.69
C GLY A 349 3.32 7.32 0.26
N LEU A 350 2.93 8.59 0.08
CA LEU A 350 2.85 9.23 -1.24
C LEU A 350 4.22 9.30 -1.94
N SER A 351 5.33 9.34 -1.20
CA SER A 351 6.68 9.33 -1.77
C SER A 351 7.10 7.99 -2.35
N LEU A 352 6.49 6.91 -1.86
CA LEU A 352 6.72 5.54 -2.32
C LEU A 352 5.84 5.17 -3.52
N TRP A 353 4.88 6.02 -3.88
CA TRP A 353 3.98 5.72 -4.98
C TRP A 353 4.70 5.85 -6.32
N GLU A 354 4.85 4.72 -7.02
CA GLU A 354 5.61 4.62 -8.27
C GLU A 354 5.08 5.55 -9.38
N TRP A 355 3.78 5.87 -9.35
CA TRP A 355 3.17 6.79 -10.32
C TRP A 355 3.53 8.26 -10.09
N GLY A 356 4.27 8.55 -9.01
CA GLY A 356 4.73 9.89 -8.68
C GLY A 356 3.59 10.80 -8.24
N ALA A 357 3.36 10.87 -6.93
CA ALA A 357 2.50 11.92 -6.40
C ALA A 357 3.15 13.29 -6.71
N PRO A 358 2.40 14.26 -7.27
CA PRO A 358 2.90 15.62 -7.40
C PRO A 358 3.34 16.17 -6.05
N ASN A 359 4.41 16.96 -6.00
CA ASN A 359 4.91 17.53 -4.74
C ASN A 359 3.83 18.34 -3.99
N TRP A 360 2.87 18.94 -4.72
CA TRP A 360 1.74 19.66 -4.13
C TRP A 360 0.75 18.77 -3.38
N ALA A 361 0.67 17.47 -3.69
CA ALA A 361 -0.28 16.57 -3.03
C ALA A 361 -0.01 16.44 -1.52
N ARG A 362 1.27 16.45 -1.12
CA ARG A 362 1.65 16.44 0.31
C ARG A 362 1.19 17.72 1.01
N TRP A 363 1.31 18.87 0.36
CA TRP A 363 0.88 20.16 0.89
C TRP A 363 -0.63 20.23 1.07
N VAL A 364 -1.41 19.61 0.18
CA VAL A 364 -2.87 19.51 0.32
C VAL A 364 -3.25 18.73 1.59
N LEU A 365 -2.58 17.61 1.87
CA LEU A 365 -2.83 16.83 3.09
C LEU A 365 -2.52 17.64 4.37
N TRP A 366 -1.41 18.41 4.37
CA TRP A 366 -1.06 19.28 5.49
C TRP A 366 -1.98 20.49 5.63
N ALA A 367 -2.42 21.11 4.53
CA ALA A 367 -3.39 22.20 4.56
C ALA A 367 -4.73 21.72 5.14
N TRP A 368 -5.16 20.52 4.75
CA TRP A 368 -6.35 19.90 5.31
C TRP A 368 -6.19 19.60 6.81
N ALA A 369 -5.04 19.06 7.23
CA ALA A 369 -4.74 18.82 8.63
C ALA A 369 -4.73 20.11 9.46
N ALA A 370 -4.16 21.18 8.91
CA ALA A 370 -4.14 22.50 9.54
C ALA A 370 -5.57 23.05 9.72
N LEU A 371 -6.43 22.91 8.70
CA LEU A 371 -7.84 23.27 8.80
C LEU A 371 -8.54 22.51 9.94
N MET A 372 -8.36 21.18 10.02
CA MET A 372 -8.94 20.39 11.10
C MET A 372 -8.42 20.80 12.48
N ALA A 373 -7.13 21.13 12.59
CA ALA A 373 -6.54 21.63 13.83
C ALA A 373 -7.16 22.97 14.26
N VAL A 374 -7.34 23.91 13.32
CA VAL A 374 -8.00 25.20 13.58
C VAL A 374 -9.45 24.98 14.06
N ILE A 375 -10.21 24.11 13.40
CA ILE A 375 -11.59 23.78 13.81
C ILE A 375 -11.61 23.15 15.21
N TYR A 376 -10.69 22.24 15.51
CA TYR A 376 -10.57 21.65 16.84
C TYR A 376 -10.28 22.69 17.93
N LEU A 377 -9.36 23.62 17.65
CA LEU A 377 -9.01 24.72 18.55
C LEU A 377 -10.18 25.69 18.74
N ALA A 378 -10.93 26.02 17.69
CA ALA A 378 -12.13 26.83 17.79
C ALA A 378 -13.17 26.18 18.73
N GLY A 379 -13.28 24.85 18.72
CA GLY A 379 -14.11 24.10 19.66
C GLY A 379 -13.72 24.24 21.13
N LEU A 380 -12.50 24.69 21.45
CA LEU A 380 -12.11 25.01 22.84
C LEU A 380 -12.88 26.21 23.40
N ALA A 381 -13.45 27.08 22.56
CA ALA A 381 -14.31 28.16 23.00
C ALA A 381 -15.57 27.65 23.74
N LEU A 382 -15.98 26.40 23.51
CA LEU A 382 -17.10 25.75 24.21
C LEU A 382 -16.69 25.10 25.55
N LEU A 383 -15.38 24.99 25.83
CA LEU A 383 -14.87 24.35 27.04
C LEU A 383 -15.36 25.01 28.34
N PRO A 384 -15.45 26.35 28.48
CA PRO A 384 -15.98 26.97 29.68
C PRO A 384 -17.43 26.59 29.95
N LYS A 385 -18.26 26.47 28.90
CA LYS A 385 -19.67 26.08 29.00
C LYS A 385 -19.79 24.63 29.47
N ASP A 386 -19.08 23.71 28.83
CA ASP A 386 -19.02 22.29 29.22
C ASP A 386 -18.53 22.09 30.68
N LEU A 387 -17.53 22.87 31.12
CA LEU A 387 -17.08 22.84 32.52
C LEU A 387 -18.13 23.37 33.52
N ARG A 388 -18.91 24.41 33.15
CA ARG A 388 -20.01 24.92 33.99
C ARG A 388 -21.12 23.88 34.12
N GLU A 389 -21.57 23.30 33.02
CA GLU A 389 -22.60 22.25 33.00
C GLU A 389 -22.17 21.03 33.82
N TRP A 390 -20.91 20.62 33.72
CA TRP A 390 -20.38 19.52 34.52
C TRP A 390 -20.32 19.83 36.03
N ARG A 391 -19.95 21.06 36.43
CA ARG A 391 -19.97 21.46 37.85
C ARG A 391 -21.41 21.46 38.38
N ALA A 392 -22.34 22.09 37.66
CA ALA A 392 -23.75 22.11 38.04
C ALA A 392 -24.34 20.70 38.21
N ASN A 393 -24.03 19.78 37.28
CA ASN A 393 -24.47 18.39 37.38
C ASN A 393 -23.85 17.63 38.57
N ARG A 394 -22.60 17.95 38.94
CA ARG A 394 -21.95 17.38 40.13
C ARG A 394 -22.59 17.88 41.42
N ASP A 395 -22.83 19.18 41.50
CA ASP A 395 -23.42 19.79 42.68
C ASP A 395 -24.85 19.27 42.89
N ALA A 396 -25.65 19.16 41.81
CA ALA A 396 -26.98 18.56 41.84
C ALA A 396 -27.00 17.06 42.20
N GLN A 397 -25.94 16.30 41.89
CA GLN A 397 -25.79 14.90 42.33
C GLN A 397 -25.34 14.80 43.79
N GLY A 398 -24.53 15.75 44.28
CA GLY A 398 -24.15 15.84 45.68
C GLY A 398 -25.33 16.21 46.59
N GLU A 399 -26.18 17.14 46.15
CA GLU A 399 -27.35 17.60 46.90
C GLU A 399 -28.46 16.54 47.03
N LYS A 400 -28.57 15.61 46.06
CA LYS A 400 -29.48 14.45 46.13
C LYS A 400 -29.02 13.34 47.09
N THR A 401 -27.94 13.55 47.83
CA THR A 401 -27.50 12.70 48.92
C THR A 401 -27.71 13.40 50.28
N PRO A 402 -28.93 13.81 50.67
CA PRO A 402 -29.13 14.28 52.03
C PRO A 402 -29.07 13.06 52.95
N TYR A 403 -28.25 13.16 54.00
CA TYR A 403 -28.36 12.33 55.19
C TYR A 403 -29.83 12.29 55.61
N SER A 404 -30.50 11.17 55.36
CA SER A 404 -31.76 10.86 56.02
C SER A 404 -31.44 10.56 57.48
N LEU A 405 -31.38 11.62 58.29
CA LEU A 405 -31.48 11.49 59.75
C LEU A 405 -32.84 10.84 60.03
N PRO A 406 -32.91 9.74 60.80
CA PRO A 406 -34.18 9.17 61.22
C PRO A 406 -34.93 10.21 62.03
N GLN A 407 -36.09 10.64 61.54
CA GLN A 407 -37.04 11.43 62.31
C GLN A 407 -37.74 10.45 63.25
N ASP A 408 -37.18 10.25 64.45
CA ASP A 408 -37.85 9.54 65.53
C ASP A 408 -39.14 10.29 65.88
N SER A 409 -40.27 9.66 65.57
CA SER A 409 -41.59 10.04 66.06
C SER A 409 -41.69 9.72 67.55
N GLY A 410 -41.25 10.68 68.39
CA GLY A 410 -41.42 10.64 69.83
C GLY A 410 -42.84 11.03 70.24
N THR A 411 -43.69 10.03 70.45
CA THR A 411 -44.93 10.14 71.23
C THR A 411 -44.57 10.40 72.70
N TYR A 412 -45.01 11.54 73.24
CA TYR A 412 -44.92 11.86 74.66
C TYR A 412 -45.85 10.96 75.49
N LEU A 413 -45.29 10.16 76.40
CA LEU A 413 -45.97 9.73 77.61
C LEU A 413 -45.00 9.83 78.80
N ALA A 414 -45.49 10.47 79.85
CA ALA A 414 -44.81 10.79 81.08
C ALA A 414 -44.48 9.54 81.92
N GLY A 415 -43.35 9.59 82.65
CA GLY A 415 -43.00 8.58 83.64
C GLY A 415 -41.63 8.81 84.27
N SER A 416 -41.66 9.36 85.48
CA SER A 416 -40.60 9.55 86.48
C SER A 416 -39.53 8.44 86.63
N GLY A 417 -38.29 8.85 86.98
CA GLY A 417 -37.39 8.04 87.81
C GLY A 417 -35.91 8.04 87.39
N ASP A 418 -35.11 8.81 88.14
CA ASP A 418 -33.73 8.55 88.63
C ASP A 418 -32.63 7.96 87.70
N ALA A 419 -31.48 8.67 87.69
CA ALA A 419 -30.14 8.17 87.31
C ALA A 419 -29.63 7.11 88.33
N PRO A 420 -28.52 6.32 88.14
CA PRO A 420 -27.27 6.67 87.41
C PRO A 420 -26.43 5.53 86.75
N MET A 421 -25.32 5.95 86.12
CA MET A 421 -24.01 5.28 85.80
C MET A 421 -23.81 3.74 85.78
N SER A 422 -23.13 3.24 84.72
CA SER A 422 -21.97 2.28 84.67
C SER A 422 -21.87 1.63 83.27
N ALA A 423 -20.76 1.72 82.52
CA ALA A 423 -19.52 0.92 82.55
C ALA A 423 -19.64 -0.56 82.10
N GLN A 424 -18.91 -0.86 81.01
CA GLN A 424 -18.05 -2.05 80.77
C GLN A 424 -18.59 -3.40 80.22
N HIS A 425 -17.78 -3.90 79.26
CA HIS A 425 -17.37 -5.29 78.94
C HIS A 425 -18.41 -6.28 78.39
N ALA A 426 -18.24 -6.72 77.12
CA ALA A 426 -17.63 -8.01 76.69
C ALA A 426 -18.70 -9.14 76.66
N ALA A 427 -18.69 -10.19 75.85
CA ALA A 427 -17.76 -10.81 74.91
C ALA A 427 -18.53 -11.96 74.19
N PHE A 428 -17.92 -12.57 73.15
CA PHE A 428 -18.03 -14.01 72.78
C PHE A 428 -19.36 -14.49 72.11
N THR A 429 -19.42 -15.38 71.09
CA THR A 429 -18.44 -16.17 70.29
C THR A 429 -19.16 -16.93 69.15
N HIS A 430 -18.35 -17.62 68.31
CA HIS A 430 -18.61 -18.64 67.27
C HIS A 430 -18.79 -18.06 65.85
N GLY A 431 -17.84 -18.21 64.90
CA GLY A 431 -17.01 -19.38 64.53
C GLY A 431 -17.81 -20.20 63.50
N THR A 432 -17.43 -20.44 62.23
CA THR A 432 -16.19 -20.91 61.58
C THR A 432 -16.36 -20.70 60.06
N GLN A 433 -15.47 -20.05 59.31
CA GLN A 433 -14.23 -20.51 58.62
C GLN A 433 -14.35 -21.49 57.43
N TYR A 434 -13.47 -21.21 56.44
CA TYR A 434 -13.09 -21.91 55.17
C TYR A 434 -13.96 -21.64 53.92
N ALA A 435 -13.44 -21.54 52.69
CA ALA A 435 -12.18 -21.13 52.04
C ALA A 435 -12.32 -21.49 50.54
N ASP A 436 -11.46 -20.90 49.70
CA ASP A 436 -11.12 -21.25 48.31
C ASP A 436 -12.03 -20.78 47.14
N GLY A 437 -11.42 -20.02 46.22
CA GLY A 437 -11.85 -19.87 44.81
C GLY A 437 -11.12 -20.89 43.92
N PRO A 438 -10.84 -20.63 42.62
CA PRO A 438 -11.50 -19.76 41.62
C PRO A 438 -11.65 -20.45 40.23
N GLN A 439 -12.75 -20.31 39.47
CA GLN A 439 -12.76 -20.63 38.00
C GLN A 439 -13.82 -19.82 37.20
N HIS A 440 -13.39 -19.22 36.07
CA HIS A 440 -14.21 -18.78 34.91
C HIS A 440 -14.46 -19.98 33.95
N PRO A 441 -15.16 -19.89 32.78
CA PRO A 441 -16.12 -18.91 32.22
C PRO A 441 -17.42 -19.57 31.68
N GLY A 442 -18.47 -18.79 31.34
CA GLY A 442 -19.62 -19.32 30.61
C GLY A 442 -20.60 -18.25 30.10
N TRP A 443 -20.85 -18.28 28.79
CA TRP A 443 -21.83 -17.46 28.07
C TRP A 443 -23.28 -17.82 28.45
N GLY A 444 -24.16 -16.82 28.59
CA GLY A 444 -25.60 -17.02 28.77
C GLY A 444 -26.39 -15.77 28.33
N ALA A 445 -27.40 -15.97 27.48
CA ALA A 445 -28.23 -14.97 26.82
C ALA A 445 -29.09 -14.11 27.78
N PRO A 446 -29.56 -12.92 27.36
CA PRO A 446 -30.44 -12.08 28.18
C PRO A 446 -31.89 -12.62 28.23
N PRO A 447 -32.63 -12.46 29.34
CA PRO A 447 -34.01 -12.93 29.45
C PRO A 447 -35.00 -12.04 28.71
N LEU A 448 -36.03 -12.71 28.18
CA LEU A 448 -37.15 -12.23 27.39
C LEU A 448 -38.01 -11.21 28.16
N ARG A 449 -38.41 -10.12 27.49
CA ARG A 449 -39.48 -9.22 27.95
C ARG A 449 -40.84 -9.87 27.67
N ALA A 450 -41.66 -9.97 28.72
CA ALA A 450 -43.07 -10.31 28.59
C ALA A 450 -43.84 -9.14 27.97
N GLU A 451 -44.69 -9.47 27.00
CA GLU A 451 -45.64 -8.59 26.32
C GLU A 451 -46.76 -8.12 27.26
N ALA A 452 -47.19 -6.87 27.07
CA ALA A 452 -48.45 -6.36 27.60
C ALA A 452 -49.55 -6.57 26.55
N SER A 453 -50.64 -7.18 26.99
CA SER A 453 -51.82 -7.52 26.20
C SER A 453 -52.61 -6.29 25.76
N HIS A 454 -53.01 -6.26 24.48
CA HIS A 454 -54.07 -5.41 23.96
C HIS A 454 -55.06 -6.24 23.13
N SER A 455 -56.34 -5.93 23.30
CA SER A 455 -57.46 -6.47 22.53
C SER A 455 -58.56 -5.39 22.48
N PRO A 456 -59.43 -5.40 21.45
CA PRO A 456 -59.32 -4.42 20.39
C PRO A 456 -60.64 -3.67 20.07
N THR A 457 -60.56 -2.86 19.01
CA THR A 457 -61.64 -2.26 18.18
C THR A 457 -62.40 -1.06 18.77
N ASP A 458 -62.34 0.11 18.12
CA ASP A 458 -63.23 0.39 16.98
C ASP A 458 -62.77 1.57 16.09
N TYR A 459 -63.16 1.53 14.82
CA TYR A 459 -62.87 2.47 13.74
C TYR A 459 -63.88 3.65 13.75
N THR A 460 -63.41 4.89 13.54
CA THR A 460 -64.14 5.90 12.76
C THR A 460 -63.20 7.03 12.30
N LYS A 461 -63.39 7.45 11.05
CA LYS A 461 -62.55 8.38 10.26
C LYS A 461 -63.16 9.81 10.28
N PRO A 462 -62.63 10.80 9.54
CA PRO A 462 -62.02 12.03 10.07
C PRO A 462 -62.88 13.30 9.91
N GLN A 463 -62.52 14.40 10.58
CA GLN A 463 -62.84 15.74 10.10
C GLN A 463 -61.69 16.74 10.29
N GLN A 464 -61.37 17.38 9.16
CA GLN A 464 -60.63 18.63 9.04
C GLN A 464 -61.36 19.75 9.79
N HIS A 465 -60.65 20.71 10.38
CA HIS A 465 -60.91 22.15 10.18
C HIS A 465 -59.77 23.02 10.73
N ARG A 466 -59.37 23.97 9.87
CA ARG A 466 -58.66 25.26 10.06
C ARG A 466 -58.53 25.77 11.51
N PHE A 467 -57.34 26.27 11.87
CA PHE A 467 -56.90 27.66 11.63
C PHE A 467 -55.38 27.73 11.57
#